data_AF-A0AA35XAX9-F1
#
_entry.id   AF-A0AA35XAX9-F1
#
_cell.length_a   1.000
_cell.length_b   1.000
_cell.length_c   1.000
_cell.angle_alpha   90.00
_cell.angle_beta   90.00
_cell.angle_gamma   90.00
#
_symmetry.space_group_name_H-M   'P 1'
#
loop_
_entity.id
_entity.type
_entity.pdbx_description
1 polymer ?
#
loop_
_entity_poly.entity_id
_entity_poly.type
_entity_poly.pdbx_seq_one_letter_code
_entity_poly.pdbx_strand_id
1 'polypeptide(L)'
;MEELPFQEALIVADAYKRTSWTDWVGPLYKKVVIGGHFHYLSDYKTAFPLKANMFQELASRYQHDRERPPESAANMRRLLGHLRNLPLKRKIATDLGLSDVLQSLSPTQDEGFLNDIARL
;
A
#
# COMPACT_ATOMS: atom_id res chain seq x y z
N MET A 1 -2.98 -18.08 -17.19
CA MET A 1 -1.84 -17.20 -17.56
C MET A 1 -0.94 -17.16 -16.35
N GLU A 2 0.27 -17.71 -16.47
CA GLU A 2 1.21 -17.78 -15.37
C GLU A 2 1.63 -16.36 -14.96
N GLU A 3 1.70 -16.17 -13.66
CA GLU A 3 1.80 -14.88 -13.02
C GLU A 3 3.30 -14.55 -12.87
N LEU A 4 3.89 -13.77 -13.80
CA LEU A 4 5.34 -13.49 -13.84
C LEU A 4 5.94 -12.99 -12.50
N PRO A 5 7.14 -13.46 -12.11
CA PRO A 5 7.97 -12.85 -11.07
C PRO A 5 8.33 -11.39 -11.38
N PHE A 6 8.71 -10.61 -10.37
CA PHE A 6 9.00 -9.19 -10.54
C PHE A 6 10.17 -8.94 -11.53
N GLN A 7 11.24 -9.73 -11.45
CA GLN A 7 12.43 -9.56 -12.29
C GLN A 7 12.10 -9.76 -13.77
N GLU A 8 11.27 -10.76 -14.09
CA GLU A 8 10.83 -11.00 -15.46
C GLU A 8 9.88 -9.90 -15.94
N ALA A 9 8.95 -9.47 -15.09
CA ALA A 9 8.07 -8.33 -15.39
C ALA A 9 8.87 -7.04 -15.65
N LEU A 10 9.98 -6.83 -14.93
CA LEU A 10 10.86 -5.67 -15.10
C LEU A 10 11.57 -5.70 -16.45
N ILE A 11 12.13 -6.85 -16.84
CA ILE A 11 12.76 -7.02 -18.17
C ILE A 11 11.78 -6.69 -19.29
N VAL A 12 10.55 -7.20 -19.20
CA VAL A 12 9.50 -6.90 -20.18
C VAL A 12 9.16 -5.41 -20.17
N ALA A 13 8.95 -4.82 -19.00
CA ALA A 13 8.63 -3.40 -18.87
C ALA A 13 9.73 -2.51 -19.48
N ASP A 14 11.00 -2.82 -19.25
CA ASP A 14 12.14 -2.10 -19.81
C ASP A 14 12.18 -2.19 -21.33
N ALA A 15 11.95 -3.38 -21.90
CA ALA A 15 11.91 -3.60 -23.35
C ALA A 15 10.86 -2.71 -24.04
N TYR A 16 9.75 -2.42 -23.37
CA TYR A 16 8.67 -1.56 -23.86
C TYR A 16 8.72 -0.13 -23.32
N LYS A 17 9.77 0.25 -22.56
CA LYS A 17 9.91 1.58 -21.91
C LYS A 17 8.73 1.94 -20.99
N ARG A 18 8.19 0.94 -20.28
CA ARG A 18 7.05 1.02 -19.35
C ARG A 18 7.51 1.05 -17.89
N THR A 19 8.41 1.98 -17.56
CA THR A 19 9.03 2.07 -16.23
C THR A 19 8.40 3.13 -15.33
N SER A 20 7.29 3.74 -15.76
CA SER A 20 6.57 4.71 -14.92
C SER A 20 5.85 3.99 -13.80
N TRP A 21 5.77 4.64 -12.63
CA TRP A 21 5.04 4.12 -11.47
C TRP A 21 3.58 3.74 -11.79
N THR A 22 2.95 4.41 -12.76
CA THR A 22 1.59 4.13 -13.23
C THR A 22 1.47 2.76 -13.89
N ASP A 23 2.51 2.31 -14.60
CA ASP A 23 2.54 1.00 -15.25
C ASP A 23 2.53 -0.14 -14.21
N TRP A 24 3.04 0.14 -13.01
CA TRP A 24 3.15 -0.82 -11.92
C TRP A 24 1.94 -0.86 -10.98
N VAL A 25 1.02 0.10 -11.05
CA VAL A 25 -0.19 0.11 -10.20
C VAL A 25 -1.03 -1.15 -10.43
N GLY A 26 -1.25 -1.54 -11.69
CA GLY A 26 -2.04 -2.73 -12.03
C GLY A 26 -1.42 -4.03 -11.50
N PRO A 27 -0.14 -4.31 -11.83
CA PRO A 27 0.58 -5.46 -11.29
C PRO A 27 0.61 -5.48 -9.76
N LEU A 28 0.92 -4.36 -9.09
CA LEU A 28 0.94 -4.31 -7.63
C LEU A 28 -0.44 -4.56 -7.03
N TYR A 29 -1.51 -4.04 -7.63
CA TYR A 29 -2.87 -4.32 -7.18
C TYR A 29 -3.16 -5.82 -7.24
N LYS A 30 -2.96 -6.45 -8.40
CA LYS A 30 -3.26 -7.86 -8.60
C LYS A 30 -2.38 -8.77 -7.73
N LYS A 31 -1.07 -8.52 -7.70
CA LYS A 31 -0.09 -9.37 -7.02
C LYS A 31 -0.14 -9.21 -5.51
N VAL A 32 -0.16 -7.97 -5.03
CA VAL A 32 0.05 -7.65 -3.62
C VAL A 32 -1.28 -7.51 -2.90
N VAL A 33 -2.20 -6.71 -3.44
CA VAL A 33 -3.48 -6.45 -2.77
C VAL A 33 -4.40 -7.66 -2.88
N ILE A 34 -4.60 -8.18 -4.09
CA ILE A 34 -5.46 -9.34 -4.33
C ILE A 34 -4.74 -10.65 -3.98
N GLY A 35 -3.54 -10.88 -4.51
CA GLY A 35 -2.81 -12.14 -4.33
C GLY A 35 -1.98 -12.28 -3.06
N GLY A 36 -1.79 -11.22 -2.27
CA GLY A 36 -0.98 -11.27 -1.04
C GLY A 36 0.52 -11.52 -1.24
N HIS A 37 1.03 -11.42 -2.48
CA HIS A 37 2.42 -11.68 -2.83
C HIS A 37 3.35 -10.53 -2.42
N PHE A 38 3.59 -10.36 -1.12
CA PHE A 38 4.45 -9.27 -0.62
C PHE A 38 5.93 -9.40 -0.99
N HIS A 39 6.40 -10.58 -1.41
CA HIS A 39 7.73 -10.71 -2.01
C HIS A 39 7.84 -9.86 -3.29
N TYR A 40 6.77 -9.79 -4.09
CA TYR A 40 6.71 -8.96 -5.29
C TYR A 40 6.84 -7.47 -4.96
N LEU A 41 6.21 -7.01 -3.85
CA LEU A 41 6.38 -5.64 -3.37
C LEU A 41 7.81 -5.37 -2.89
N SER A 42 8.42 -6.34 -2.19
CA SER A 42 9.80 -6.24 -1.72
C SER A 42 10.77 -6.08 -2.88
N ASP A 43 10.62 -6.90 -3.92
CA ASP A 43 11.44 -6.84 -5.13
C ASP A 43 11.19 -5.54 -5.91
N TYR A 44 9.92 -5.12 -6.05
CA TYR A 44 9.60 -3.82 -6.65
C TYR A 44 10.36 -2.67 -5.98
N LYS A 45 10.44 -2.68 -4.65
CA LYS A 45 11.12 -1.63 -3.88
C LYS A 45 12.63 -1.59 -4.08
N THR A 46 13.26 -2.65 -4.59
CA THR A 46 14.70 -2.61 -4.92
C THR A 46 14.97 -1.86 -6.21
N ALA A 47 13.98 -1.81 -7.12
CA ALA A 47 14.09 -1.12 -8.40
C ALA A 47 13.49 0.29 -8.38
N PHE A 48 12.40 0.49 -7.64
CA PHE A 48 11.64 1.74 -7.66
C PHE A 48 11.21 2.21 -6.27
N PRO A 49 11.17 3.54 -6.02
CA PRO A 49 10.60 4.07 -4.79
C PRO A 49 9.06 3.95 -4.79
N LEU A 50 8.48 3.71 -3.59
CA LEU A 50 7.04 3.78 -3.40
C LEU A 50 6.58 5.24 -3.35
N LYS A 51 5.74 5.64 -4.30
CA LYS A 51 5.18 7.01 -4.37
C LYS A 51 3.87 7.09 -3.60
N ALA A 52 3.61 8.21 -2.94
CA ALA A 52 2.34 8.47 -2.24
C ALA A 52 1.12 8.28 -3.17
N ASN A 53 1.19 8.81 -4.40
CA ASN A 53 0.13 8.69 -5.40
C ASN A 53 -0.18 7.24 -5.78
N MET A 54 0.82 6.34 -5.72
CA MET A 54 0.59 4.91 -5.98
C MET A 54 -0.36 4.30 -4.95
N PHE A 55 -0.24 4.67 -3.67
CA PHE A 55 -1.16 4.18 -2.64
C PHE A 55 -2.58 4.72 -2.85
N GLN A 56 -2.73 5.96 -3.31
CA GLN A 56 -4.04 6.53 -3.64
C GLN A 56 -4.70 5.76 -4.78
N GLU A 57 -3.97 5.47 -5.84
CA GLU A 57 -4.47 4.69 -6.97
C GLU A 57 -4.82 3.25 -6.57
N LEU A 58 -3.98 2.59 -5.77
CA LEU A 58 -4.24 1.25 -5.24
C LEU A 58 -5.48 1.23 -4.33
N ALA A 59 -5.63 2.23 -3.46
CA ALA A 59 -6.80 2.37 -2.59
C ALA A 59 -8.08 2.65 -3.39
N SER A 60 -8.01 3.52 -4.40
CA SER A 60 -9.12 3.82 -5.30
C SER A 60 -9.57 2.56 -6.03
N ARG A 61 -8.64 1.80 -6.63
CA ARG A 61 -8.95 0.51 -7.28
C ARG A 61 -9.59 -0.46 -6.30
N TYR A 62 -9.03 -0.60 -5.11
CA TYR A 62 -9.55 -1.46 -4.06
C TYR A 62 -10.98 -1.11 -3.67
N GLN A 63 -11.30 0.18 -3.53
CA GLN A 63 -12.64 0.64 -3.16
C GLN A 63 -13.69 0.26 -4.23
N HIS A 64 -13.34 0.37 -5.52
CA HIS A 64 -14.24 0.14 -6.64
C HIS A 64 -14.33 -1.33 -7.08
N ASP A 65 -13.37 -2.16 -6.69
CA ASP A 65 -13.36 -3.59 -7.00
C ASP A 65 -14.33 -4.36 -6.09
N ARG A 66 -15.45 -4.80 -6.66
CA ARG A 66 -16.52 -5.52 -5.95
C ARG A 66 -16.27 -7.03 -5.84
N GLU A 67 -15.34 -7.57 -6.60
CA GLU A 67 -15.06 -9.02 -6.69
C GLU A 67 -13.80 -9.41 -5.89
N ARG A 68 -13.29 -8.49 -5.08
CA ARG A 68 -12.09 -8.70 -4.27
C ARG A 68 -12.28 -9.81 -3.20
N PRO A 69 -11.28 -10.69 -2.99
CA PRO A 69 -11.33 -11.71 -1.93
C PRO A 69 -11.37 -11.09 -0.53
N PRO A 70 -12.02 -11.72 0.48
CA PRO A 70 -12.04 -11.21 1.85
C PRO A 70 -10.65 -10.95 2.45
N GLU A 71 -9.66 -11.77 2.09
CA GLU A 71 -8.27 -11.70 2.57
C GLU A 71 -7.55 -10.44 2.08
N SER A 72 -8.00 -9.85 0.96
CA SER A 72 -7.41 -8.65 0.39
C SER A 72 -7.46 -7.44 1.34
N ALA A 73 -8.38 -7.43 2.30
CA ALA A 73 -8.42 -6.41 3.35
C ALA A 73 -7.18 -6.46 4.25
N ALA A 74 -6.70 -7.65 4.62
CA ALA A 74 -5.47 -7.79 5.41
C ALA A 74 -4.25 -7.37 4.59
N ASN A 75 -4.24 -7.70 3.30
CA ASN A 75 -3.19 -7.28 2.39
C ASN A 75 -3.16 -5.75 2.22
N MET A 76 -4.31 -5.10 2.04
CA MET A 76 -4.38 -3.64 1.94
C MET A 76 -3.85 -2.97 3.21
N ARG A 77 -4.21 -3.48 4.39
CA ARG A 77 -3.68 -2.98 5.68
C ARG A 77 -2.17 -3.11 5.76
N ARG A 78 -1.63 -4.30 5.41
CA ARG A 78 -0.18 -4.53 5.37
C ARG A 78 0.52 -3.61 4.37
N LEU A 79 -0.09 -3.37 3.21
CA LEU A 79 0.42 -2.43 2.21
C LEU A 79 0.51 -1.01 2.78
N LEU A 80 -0.54 -0.52 3.45
CA LEU A 80 -0.53 0.80 4.12
C LEU A 80 0.52 0.89 5.23
N GLY A 81 0.98 -0.24 5.78
CA GLY A 81 2.17 -0.31 6.64
C GLY A 81 3.42 0.30 6.02
N HIS A 82 3.54 0.27 4.69
CA HIS A 82 4.68 0.84 3.95
C HIS A 82 4.53 2.32 3.58
N LEU A 83 3.35 2.92 3.79
CA LEU A 83 3.11 4.34 3.52
C LEU A 83 3.58 5.19 4.71
N ARG A 84 4.66 5.96 4.52
CA ARG A 84 5.23 6.85 5.55
C ARG A 84 4.46 8.17 5.72
N ASN A 85 3.70 8.60 4.71
CA ASN A 85 2.92 9.83 4.77
C ASN A 85 1.70 9.61 5.68
N LEU A 86 1.80 9.98 6.96
CA LEU A 86 0.76 9.76 7.96
C LEU A 86 -0.57 10.45 7.63
N PRO A 87 -0.60 11.73 7.18
CA PRO A 87 -1.85 12.36 6.75
C PRO A 87 -2.57 11.58 5.65
N LEU A 88 -1.82 11.12 4.63
CA LEU A 88 -2.40 10.35 3.54
C LEU A 88 -2.83 8.94 3.99
N LYS A 89 -2.01 8.28 4.81
CA LYS A 89 -2.34 6.96 5.38
C LYS A 89 -3.62 7.01 6.19
N ARG A 90 -3.79 8.05 7.01
CA ARG A 90 -5.02 8.28 7.78
C ARG A 90 -6.21 8.50 6.86
N LYS A 91 -6.09 9.36 5.83
CA LYS A 91 -7.15 9.58 4.84
C LYS A 91 -7.60 8.26 4.20
N ILE A 92 -6.65 7.49 3.65
CA ILE A 92 -6.97 6.21 3.00
C ILE A 92 -7.61 5.22 3.97
N ALA A 93 -7.09 5.11 5.20
CA ALA A 93 -7.66 4.21 6.20
C ALA A 93 -9.10 4.60 6.57
N THR A 94 -9.39 5.89 6.69
CA THR A 94 -10.77 6.39 6.88
C THR A 94 -11.66 6.05 5.68
N ASP A 95 -11.21 6.36 4.45
CA ASP A 95 -11.99 6.13 3.23
C ASP A 95 -12.32 4.64 3.02
N LEU A 96 -11.45 3.74 3.47
CA LEU A 96 -11.61 2.29 3.38
C LEU A 96 -12.23 1.63 4.62
N GLY A 97 -12.52 2.38 5.68
CA GLY A 97 -13.06 1.84 6.93
C GLY A 97 -12.11 0.92 7.71
N LEU A 98 -10.79 1.13 7.59
CA LEU A 98 -9.75 0.33 8.25
C LEU A 98 -9.45 0.86 9.66
N SER A 99 -10.36 0.62 10.60
CA SER A 99 -10.29 1.17 11.96
C SER A 99 -9.06 0.74 12.75
N ASP A 100 -8.52 -0.46 12.52
CA ASP A 100 -7.30 -0.96 13.15
C ASP A 100 -6.06 -0.16 12.74
N VAL A 101 -5.99 0.23 11.47
CA VAL A 101 -4.93 1.13 10.97
C VAL A 101 -5.06 2.51 11.63
N LEU A 102 -6.27 3.03 11.80
CA LEU A 102 -6.49 4.31 12.48
C LEU A 102 -6.08 4.26 13.96
N GLN A 103 -6.40 3.17 14.67
CA GLN A 103 -5.98 2.96 16.06
C GLN A 103 -4.46 2.88 16.21
N SER A 104 -3.76 2.27 15.25
CA SER A 104 -2.28 2.26 15.25
C SER A 104 -1.64 3.63 15.00
N LEU A 105 -2.42 4.62 14.53
CA LEU A 105 -1.96 5.98 14.23
C LEU A 105 -2.30 6.99 15.33
N SER A 106 -3.12 6.62 16.32
CA SER A 106 -3.32 7.46 17.49
C SER A 106 -2.10 7.34 18.41
N PRO A 107 -1.64 8.45 19.01
CA PRO A 107 -0.66 8.37 20.08
C PRO A 107 -1.18 7.40 21.14
N THR A 108 -0.30 6.55 21.65
CA THR A 108 -0.65 5.68 22.78
C THR A 108 -1.06 6.57 23.97
N GLN A 109 -1.91 6.06 24.87
CA GLN A 109 -2.36 6.87 26.02
C GLN A 109 -1.18 7.47 26.82
N ASP A 110 -0.05 6.75 26.86
CA ASP A 110 1.19 7.21 27.49
C ASP A 110 1.88 8.37 26.74
N GLU A 111 1.87 8.37 25.40
CA GLU A 111 2.43 9.47 24.58
C GLU A 111 1.55 10.73 24.59
N GLY A 112 0.23 10.57 24.73
CA GLY A 112 -0.70 11.69 24.93
C GLY A 112 -0.44 12.39 26.28
N PHE A 113 -0.28 11.61 27.34
CA PHE A 113 0.00 12.10 28.68
C PHE A 113 1.35 12.85 28.77
N LEU A 114 2.41 12.32 28.15
CA LEU A 114 3.72 12.99 28.14
C LEU A 114 3.72 14.32 27.38
N ASN A 115 2.94 14.43 26.28
CA ASN A 115 2.82 15.68 25.54
C ASN A 115 2.03 16.75 26.29
N ASP A 116 1.05 16.37 27.12
CA ASP A 116 0.30 17.30 27.95
C ASP A 116 1.13 17.83 29.12
N ILE A 117 1.98 17.00 29.74
CA ILE A 117 2.89 17.44 30.81
C ILE A 117 3.98 18.37 30.27
N ALA A 118 4.51 18.11 29.07
CA ALA A 118 5.56 18.93 28.47
C ALA A 118 5.10 20.34 28.04
N ARG A 119 3.79 20.63 28.13
CA ARG A 119 3.18 21.94 27.81
C ARG A 119 2.72 22.73 29.04
N LEU A 120 2.93 22.20 30.25
CA LEU A 120 2.71 22.88 31.53
C LEU A 120 4.04 23.43 32.08
#